data_AF-A0A914MTN1-F1
#
_entry.id   AF-A0A914MTN1-F1
#
_cell.length_a   1.000
_cell.length_b   1.000
_cell.length_c   1.000
_cell.angle_alpha   90.00
_cell.angle_beta   90.00
_cell.angle_gamma   90.00
#
_symmetry.space_group_name_H-M   'P 1'
#
loop_
_entity.id
_entity.type
_entity.pdbx_description
1 polymer ?
#
loop_
_entity_poly.entity_id
_entity_poly.type
_entity_poly.pdbx_seq_one_letter_code
_entity_poly.pdbx_strand_id
1 'polypeptide(L)'
;MKLLGGGNGISDVDIPDIDVNGEGVFNGESPPDPIEGNKEDEHPRDKRADCIQKNVFSCSEKWAGCAPIINRVHHQGRCASCWAIAPSTVYTDRVCIERAKKKQSTPNNASYIFSAFDILSCSDAGDCVEGSAYKAWLWLKSKGVCTGGDNVNKGGCKPYPFTKFGNAATPKCDSSCTASWPTYYFNDKLAVGYVCDGGVVRMQCVL
;
A
#
# COMPACT_ATOMS: atom_id res chain seq x y z
N MET A 1 -32.33 43.76 22.30
CA MET A 1 -32.66 42.75 23.32
C MET A 1 -31.45 41.84 23.55
N LYS A 2 -30.93 41.87 24.79
CA LYS A 2 -30.10 40.85 25.47
C LYS A 2 -30.88 39.49 25.47
N LEU A 3 -30.35 38.26 25.46
CA LEU A 3 -29.33 37.57 26.27
C LEU A 3 -28.91 36.23 25.60
N LEU A 4 -27.62 35.87 25.52
CA LEU A 4 -26.83 34.86 26.32
C LEU A 4 -27.05 33.38 25.95
N GLY A 5 -26.06 32.48 25.87
CA GLY A 5 -24.61 32.48 26.15
C GLY A 5 -23.98 31.22 25.48
N GLY A 6 -22.72 31.23 25.02
CA GLY A 6 -21.47 31.00 25.78
C GLY A 6 -20.87 29.63 25.36
N GLY A 7 -19.84 29.56 24.52
CA GLY A 7 -18.40 29.45 24.88
C GLY A 7 -17.99 27.96 24.84
N ASN A 8 -16.93 27.50 24.17
CA ASN A 8 -15.57 28.02 24.06
C ASN A 8 -14.91 27.63 22.73
N GLY A 9 -14.11 28.55 22.19
CA GLY A 9 -13.20 28.31 21.08
C GLY A 9 -11.96 27.54 21.50
N ILE A 10 -11.41 26.79 20.54
CA ILE A 10 -10.02 26.38 20.54
C ILE A 10 -9.30 27.37 19.63
N SER A 11 -8.41 28.15 20.24
CA SER A 11 -7.44 29.01 19.56
C SER A 11 -6.40 28.18 18.81
N ASP A 12 -5.92 28.78 17.74
CA ASP A 12 -4.94 28.31 16.77
C ASP A 12 -3.71 27.62 17.38
N VAL A 13 -3.23 26.56 16.73
CA VAL A 13 -1.88 26.03 16.93
C VAL A 13 -1.05 26.44 15.73
N ASP A 14 -0.19 27.44 15.95
CA ASP A 14 0.85 27.85 15.01
C ASP A 14 1.80 26.68 14.71
N ILE A 15 1.87 26.28 13.45
CA ILE A 15 2.88 25.36 12.94
C ILE A 15 4.11 26.20 12.59
N PRO A 16 5.28 25.97 13.21
CA PRO A 16 6.46 26.74 12.86
C PRO A 16 6.97 26.36 11.46
N ASP A 17 7.30 27.38 10.66
CA ASP A 17 7.95 27.24 9.36
C ASP A 17 9.32 26.55 9.49
N ILE A 18 9.60 25.62 8.58
CA ILE A 18 10.92 24.97 8.45
C ILE A 18 11.83 25.91 7.65
N ASP A 19 12.85 26.47 8.29
CA ASP A 19 13.92 27.23 7.63
C ASP A 19 14.98 26.27 7.04
N VAL A 20 15.47 26.59 5.84
CA VAL A 20 16.13 25.68 4.87
C VAL A 20 17.66 25.62 5.06
N ASN A 21 18.21 26.15 6.14
CA ASN A 21 19.67 26.21 6.34
C ASN A 21 20.06 25.67 7.72
N GLY A 22 20.37 24.37 7.76
CA GLY A 22 20.71 23.66 8.99
C GLY A 22 22.06 24.01 9.57
N GLU A 23 22.10 24.98 10.48
CA GLU A 23 23.15 25.11 11.50
C GLU A 23 22.55 25.57 12.84
N GLY A 24 22.56 24.67 13.84
CA GLY A 24 22.18 24.96 15.22
C GLY A 24 23.38 24.75 16.14
N VAL A 25 23.85 25.83 16.76
CA VAL A 25 24.97 25.89 17.72
C VAL A 25 24.56 25.23 19.05
N PHE A 26 25.31 24.22 19.51
CA PHE A 26 25.16 23.63 20.83
C PHE A 26 25.96 24.41 21.87
N ASN A 27 25.27 25.17 22.74
CA ASN A 27 25.87 25.71 23.96
C ASN A 27 25.75 24.65 25.08
N GLY A 28 26.88 24.13 25.53
CA GLY A 28 26.97 23.01 26.46
C GLY A 28 26.74 23.39 27.93
N GLU A 29 25.49 23.40 28.37
CA GLU A 29 25.13 23.30 29.79
C GLU A 29 24.39 21.98 30.05
N SER A 30 24.87 21.22 31.04
CA SER A 30 24.24 19.97 31.46
C SER A 30 22.90 20.25 32.17
N PRO A 31 21.86 19.43 31.95
CA PRO A 31 20.57 19.62 32.62
C PRO A 31 20.68 19.36 34.14
N PRO A 32 19.91 20.07 34.98
CA PRO A 32 19.85 19.80 36.41
C PRO A 32 19.14 18.46 36.70
N ASP A 33 19.51 17.83 37.82
CA ASP A 33 18.94 16.55 38.26
C ASP A 33 17.43 16.63 38.52
N PRO A 34 16.65 15.54 38.30
CA PRO A 34 15.20 15.56 38.49
C PRO A 34 14.80 15.67 39.96
N ILE A 35 13.87 16.58 40.24
CA ILE A 35 13.22 16.76 41.54
C ILE A 35 12.25 15.59 41.79
N GLU A 36 12.36 14.95 42.95
CA GLU A 36 11.49 13.85 43.39
C GLU A 36 10.04 14.31 43.60
N GLY A 37 9.11 13.61 42.94
CA GLY A 37 7.75 13.41 43.43
C GLY A 37 6.66 14.27 42.79
N ASN A 38 5.97 13.71 41.80
CA ASN A 38 4.51 13.72 41.72
C ASN A 38 4.06 12.48 40.93
N LYS A 39 3.26 11.62 41.56
CA LYS A 39 2.63 10.46 40.93
C LYS A 39 1.47 10.97 40.09
N GLU A 40 1.70 11.18 38.81
CA GLU A 40 0.63 11.29 37.81
C GLU A 40 0.50 9.96 37.07
N ASP A 41 -0.75 9.57 36.87
CA ASP A 41 -1.19 8.25 36.43
C ASP A 41 -0.44 7.74 35.19
N GLU A 42 0.42 6.73 35.39
CA GLU A 42 1.04 6.01 34.28
C GLU A 42 -0.06 5.38 33.42
N HIS A 43 -0.23 5.93 32.21
CA HIS A 43 -0.93 5.23 31.15
C HIS A 43 -0.26 3.87 30.96
N PRO A 44 -0.97 2.72 31.08
CA PRO A 44 -0.34 1.40 31.08
C PRO A 44 0.37 1.12 29.75
N ARG A 45 1.66 1.45 29.68
CA ARG A 45 2.55 1.11 28.56
C ARG A 45 2.96 -0.37 28.56
N ASP A 46 2.32 -1.18 29.40
CA ASP A 46 2.83 -2.50 29.79
C ASP A 46 1.89 -3.67 29.45
N LYS A 47 1.17 -3.54 28.34
CA LYS A 47 0.65 -4.71 27.61
C LYS A 47 1.24 -4.77 26.22
N ARG A 48 2.57 -4.65 26.12
CA ARG A 48 3.25 -5.18 24.93
C ARG A 48 3.04 -6.69 24.99
N ALA A 49 2.25 -7.22 24.06
CA ALA A 49 2.23 -8.65 23.82
C ALA A 49 3.69 -9.12 23.76
N ASP A 50 4.01 -10.18 24.50
CA ASP A 50 5.34 -10.79 24.52
C ASP A 50 5.59 -11.42 23.14
N CYS A 51 5.87 -10.57 22.15
CA CYS A 51 6.23 -10.99 20.83
C CYS A 51 7.69 -11.41 20.91
N ILE A 52 7.90 -12.73 21.06
CA ILE A 52 9.18 -13.33 20.71
C ILE A 52 9.37 -13.06 19.21
N GLN A 53 9.99 -11.92 18.90
CA GLN A 53 10.30 -11.54 17.55
C GLN A 53 11.38 -12.50 17.09
N LYS A 54 11.01 -13.45 16.23
CA LYS A 54 11.98 -14.24 15.51
C LYS A 54 12.83 -13.24 14.71
N ASN A 55 14.13 -13.16 14.99
CA ASN A 55 15.03 -12.18 14.36
C ASN A 55 15.19 -12.36 12.84
N VAL A 56 14.56 -13.40 12.26
CA VAL A 56 14.53 -13.68 10.83
C VAL A 56 13.11 -14.06 10.44
N PHE A 57 12.57 -13.39 9.41
CA PHE A 57 11.27 -13.66 8.83
C PHE A 57 11.33 -13.55 7.31
N SER A 58 10.80 -14.57 6.63
CA SER A 58 10.62 -14.60 5.18
C SER A 58 9.17 -14.93 4.84
N CYS A 59 8.52 -14.06 4.05
CA CYS A 59 7.15 -14.27 3.61
C CYS A 59 7.01 -15.56 2.77
N SER A 60 7.95 -15.80 1.86
CA SER A 60 7.92 -16.98 0.98
C SER A 60 8.18 -18.28 1.73
N GLU A 61 8.89 -18.25 2.87
CA GLU A 61 9.00 -19.41 3.76
C GLU A 61 7.73 -19.61 4.59
N LYS A 62 7.15 -18.53 5.13
CA LYS A 62 5.93 -18.62 5.94
C LYS A 62 4.73 -19.12 5.13
N TRP A 63 4.64 -18.71 3.87
CA TRP A 63 3.61 -19.12 2.93
C TRP A 63 4.24 -19.78 1.70
N ALA A 64 4.85 -20.96 1.90
CA ALA A 64 5.58 -21.70 0.86
C ALA A 64 4.77 -21.94 -0.44
N GLY A 65 3.45 -22.17 -0.34
CA GLY A 65 2.58 -22.31 -1.52
C GLY A 65 2.45 -21.04 -2.36
N CYS A 66 2.76 -19.87 -1.78
CA CYS A 66 2.79 -18.57 -2.43
C CYS A 66 4.20 -18.14 -2.85
N ALA A 67 5.25 -18.91 -2.54
CA ALA A 67 6.62 -18.56 -2.86
C ALA A 67 6.84 -18.23 -4.35
N PRO A 68 6.26 -18.94 -5.33
CA PRO A 68 6.41 -18.60 -6.75
C PRO A 68 5.81 -17.24 -7.15
N ILE A 69 4.88 -16.73 -6.34
CA ILE A 69 4.23 -15.43 -6.53
C ILE A 69 5.01 -14.35 -5.77
N ILE A 70 5.27 -14.56 -4.47
CA ILE A 70 5.96 -13.61 -3.58
C ILE A 70 7.39 -13.32 -4.06
N ASN A 71 8.10 -14.33 -4.56
CA ASN A 71 9.49 -14.16 -5.02
C ASN A 71 9.59 -13.61 -6.44
N ARG A 72 8.46 -13.24 -7.09
CA ARG A 72 8.50 -12.68 -8.44
C ARG A 72 9.10 -11.28 -8.39
N VAL A 73 10.16 -11.07 -9.17
CA VAL A 73 10.75 -9.74 -9.38
C VAL A 73 10.04 -9.04 -10.52
N HIS A 74 9.56 -7.82 -10.28
CA HIS A 74 8.85 -7.01 -11.26
C HIS A 74 9.76 -5.92 -11.84
N HIS A 75 9.54 -5.54 -13.10
CA HIS A 75 10.36 -4.56 -13.80
C HIS A 75 9.49 -3.39 -14.29
N GLN A 76 9.75 -2.18 -13.78
CA GLN A 76 8.97 -0.97 -14.14
C GLN A 76 9.33 -0.35 -15.50
N GLY A 77 10.42 -0.80 -16.11
CA GLY A 77 10.92 -0.18 -17.33
C GLY A 77 11.47 1.21 -17.04
N ARG A 78 11.36 2.13 -18.01
CA ARG A 78 11.76 3.53 -17.85
C ARG A 78 10.62 4.43 -17.35
N CYS A 79 9.54 3.83 -16.83
CA CYS A 79 8.41 4.51 -16.21
C CYS A 79 8.65 4.58 -14.70
N ALA A 80 8.49 5.74 -14.06
CA ALA A 80 8.59 5.88 -12.60
C ALA A 80 7.35 5.35 -11.84
N SER A 81 6.80 4.21 -12.26
CA SER A 81 5.55 3.66 -11.70
C SER A 81 5.77 2.68 -10.52
N CYS A 82 6.82 2.84 -9.74
CA CYS A 82 7.04 2.01 -8.54
C CYS A 82 5.85 2.10 -7.57
N TRP A 83 5.22 3.27 -7.51
CA TRP A 83 4.00 3.56 -6.76
C TRP A 83 2.78 2.74 -7.23
N ALA A 84 2.75 2.26 -8.48
CA ALA A 84 1.70 1.40 -9.02
C ALA A 84 2.07 -0.08 -8.92
N ILE A 85 3.35 -0.42 -9.15
CA ILE A 85 3.83 -1.81 -9.07
C ILE A 85 3.75 -2.32 -7.65
N ALA A 86 4.31 -1.62 -6.66
CA ALA A 86 4.38 -2.15 -5.30
C ALA A 86 3.00 -2.49 -4.70
N PRO A 87 1.96 -1.65 -4.82
CA PRO A 87 0.61 -2.02 -4.37
C PRO A 87 0.01 -3.19 -5.15
N SER A 88 0.19 -3.25 -6.47
CA SER A 88 -0.27 -4.37 -7.31
C SER A 88 0.37 -5.70 -6.88
N THR A 89 1.68 -5.73 -6.63
CA THR A 89 2.40 -6.95 -6.25
C THR A 89 2.05 -7.38 -4.83
N VAL A 90 2.02 -6.44 -3.88
CA VAL A 90 1.59 -6.73 -2.50
C VAL A 90 0.13 -7.20 -2.47
N TYR A 91 -0.73 -6.67 -3.35
CA TYR A 91 -2.10 -7.14 -3.46
C TYR A 91 -2.18 -8.58 -3.98
N THR A 92 -1.41 -8.91 -5.02
CA THR A 92 -1.25 -10.28 -5.51
C THR A 92 -0.77 -11.24 -4.41
N ASP A 93 0.26 -10.85 -3.64
CA ASP A 93 0.78 -11.67 -2.54
C ASP A 93 -0.29 -11.91 -1.47
N ARG A 94 -1.00 -10.85 -1.08
CA ARG A 94 -2.07 -10.93 -0.08
C ARG A 94 -3.22 -11.81 -0.55
N VAL A 95 -3.63 -11.74 -1.82
CA VAL A 95 -4.63 -12.67 -2.38
C VAL A 95 -4.15 -14.11 -2.23
N CYS A 96 -2.88 -14.40 -2.54
CA CYS A 96 -2.36 -15.74 -2.37
C CYS A 96 -2.35 -16.18 -0.89
N ILE A 97 -1.90 -15.32 0.01
CA ILE A 97 -1.84 -15.58 1.45
C ILE A 97 -3.23 -15.82 2.04
N GLU A 98 -4.23 -15.02 1.67
CA GLU A 98 -5.61 -15.19 2.13
C GLU A 98 -6.21 -16.51 1.65
N ARG A 99 -5.91 -16.92 0.42
CA ARG A 99 -6.28 -18.25 -0.09
C ARG A 99 -5.57 -19.36 0.69
N ALA A 100 -4.27 -19.22 0.95
CA ALA A 100 -3.50 -20.20 1.73
C ALA A 100 -4.05 -20.36 3.17
N LYS A 101 -4.46 -19.26 3.82
CA LYS A 101 -5.14 -19.29 5.13
C LYS A 101 -6.45 -20.09 5.07
N LYS A 102 -7.17 -20.03 3.94
CA LYS A 102 -8.37 -20.84 3.65
C LYS A 102 -8.04 -22.25 3.15
N LYS A 103 -6.78 -22.70 3.22
CA LYS A 103 -6.28 -23.99 2.73
C LYS A 103 -6.49 -24.18 1.21
N GLN A 104 -6.53 -23.09 0.46
CA GLN A 104 -6.64 -23.10 -1.00
C GLN A 104 -5.29 -22.82 -1.64
N SER A 105 -4.97 -23.56 -2.71
CA SER A 105 -3.82 -23.25 -3.55
C SER A 105 -4.14 -22.09 -4.49
N THR A 106 -3.13 -21.27 -4.81
CA THR A 106 -3.24 -20.18 -5.77
C THR A 106 -2.45 -20.54 -7.03
N PRO A 107 -3.11 -20.70 -8.18
CA PRO A 107 -2.42 -20.93 -9.44
C PRO A 107 -1.43 -19.79 -9.75
N ASN A 108 -0.20 -20.14 -10.11
CA ASN A 108 0.79 -19.17 -10.60
C ASN A 108 0.57 -18.88 -12.09
N ASN A 109 -0.60 -18.31 -12.41
CA ASN A 109 -0.95 -17.89 -13.76
C ASN A 109 -1.60 -16.51 -13.73
N ALA A 110 -1.86 -15.95 -14.91
CA ALA A 110 -2.32 -14.58 -15.03
C ALA A 110 -3.65 -14.27 -14.32
N SER A 111 -4.50 -15.27 -14.05
CA SER A 111 -5.77 -15.07 -13.34
C SER A 111 -5.61 -14.64 -11.88
N TYR A 112 -4.40 -14.72 -11.31
CA TYR A 112 -4.11 -14.34 -9.92
C TYR A 112 -3.01 -13.27 -9.80
N ILE A 113 -2.59 -12.68 -10.92
CA ILE A 113 -1.60 -11.60 -10.95
C ILE A 113 -2.32 -10.31 -11.32
N PHE A 114 -2.25 -9.29 -10.47
CA PHE A 114 -3.00 -8.05 -10.64
C PHE A 114 -2.20 -6.99 -11.38
N SER A 115 -2.88 -6.26 -12.26
CA SER A 115 -2.26 -5.35 -13.20
C SER A 115 -1.75 -4.08 -12.54
N ALA A 116 -0.43 -3.93 -12.47
CA ALA A 116 0.18 -2.63 -12.20
C ALA A 116 -0.15 -1.60 -13.30
N PHE A 117 -0.44 -2.06 -14.53
CA PHE A 117 -0.78 -1.17 -15.64
C PHE A 117 -2.18 -0.57 -15.52
N ASP A 118 -3.15 -1.32 -14.99
CA ASP A 118 -4.49 -0.80 -14.70
C ASP A 118 -4.42 0.31 -13.64
N ILE A 119 -3.65 0.11 -12.58
CA ILE A 119 -3.41 1.15 -11.57
C ILE A 119 -2.72 2.37 -12.22
N LEU A 120 -1.64 2.14 -12.97
CA LEU A 120 -0.86 3.21 -13.59
C LEU A 120 -1.69 4.06 -14.57
N SER A 121 -2.48 3.42 -15.44
CA SER A 121 -3.15 4.13 -16.54
C SER A 121 -4.54 4.65 -16.18
N CYS A 122 -5.25 4.02 -15.24
CA CYS A 122 -6.66 4.33 -14.97
C CYS A 122 -6.94 4.95 -13.60
N SER A 123 -5.97 4.95 -12.67
CA SER A 123 -6.11 5.68 -11.41
C SER A 123 -5.64 7.13 -11.53
N ASP A 124 -6.05 7.96 -10.57
CA ASP A 124 -5.58 9.34 -10.37
C ASP A 124 -4.38 9.40 -9.39
N ALA A 125 -3.71 8.27 -9.17
CA ALA A 125 -2.66 8.14 -8.18
C ALA A 125 -1.28 8.62 -8.66
N GLY A 126 -1.08 8.77 -9.97
CA GLY A 126 0.18 9.24 -10.54
C GLY A 126 0.31 8.92 -12.02
N ASP A 127 1.55 8.97 -12.52
CA ASP A 127 1.92 8.72 -13.90
C ASP A 127 3.34 8.10 -14.01
N CYS A 128 3.97 8.14 -15.20
CA CYS A 128 5.33 7.66 -15.41
C CYS A 128 6.46 8.59 -14.93
N VAL A 129 6.15 9.70 -14.27
CA VAL A 129 7.10 10.62 -13.65
C VAL A 129 7.08 10.47 -12.13
N GLU A 130 5.89 10.42 -11.54
CA GLU A 130 5.71 10.29 -10.09
C GLU A 130 4.35 9.71 -9.70
N GLY A 131 4.16 9.42 -8.41
CA GLY A 131 2.84 9.01 -7.92
C GLY A 131 2.81 8.60 -6.45
N SER A 132 1.60 8.34 -5.96
CA SER A 132 1.32 8.04 -4.56
C SER A 132 0.84 6.62 -4.36
N ALA A 133 1.65 5.81 -3.65
CA ALA A 133 1.26 4.47 -3.25
C ALA A 133 -0.02 4.47 -2.39
N TYR A 134 -0.20 5.50 -1.55
CA TYR A 134 -1.42 5.66 -0.75
C TYR A 134 -2.67 5.80 -1.64
N LYS A 135 -2.62 6.68 -2.65
CA LYS A 135 -3.73 6.82 -3.61
C LYS A 135 -3.96 5.54 -4.42
N ALA A 136 -2.91 4.81 -4.77
CA ALA A 136 -3.07 3.51 -5.43
C ALA A 136 -3.82 2.49 -4.55
N TRP A 137 -3.58 2.47 -3.23
CA TRP A 137 -4.39 1.67 -2.29
C TRP A 137 -5.83 2.15 -2.18
N LEU A 138 -6.09 3.46 -2.25
CA LEU A 138 -7.46 4.00 -2.31
C LEU A 138 -8.18 3.59 -3.61
N TRP A 139 -7.48 3.56 -4.74
CA TRP A 139 -7.99 3.02 -5.99
C TRP A 139 -8.34 1.54 -5.87
N LEU A 140 -7.42 0.72 -5.35
CA LEU A 140 -7.65 -0.71 -5.10
C LEU A 140 -8.87 -0.96 -4.21
N LYS A 141 -9.09 -0.11 -3.21
CA LYS A 141 -10.28 -0.16 -2.34
C LYS A 141 -11.57 0.21 -3.08
N SER A 142 -11.56 1.30 -3.85
CA SER A 142 -12.78 1.90 -4.39
C SER A 142 -13.20 1.35 -5.74
N LYS A 143 -12.25 0.98 -6.59
CA LYS A 143 -12.48 0.52 -7.98
C LYS A 143 -11.98 -0.89 -8.24
N GLY A 144 -11.06 -1.38 -7.40
CA GLY A 144 -10.35 -2.62 -7.65
C GLY A 144 -9.41 -2.54 -8.85
N VAL A 145 -8.77 -3.68 -9.15
CA VAL A 145 -7.78 -3.80 -10.21
C VAL A 145 -8.02 -5.08 -10.99
N CYS A 146 -7.89 -5.03 -12.32
CA CYS A 146 -7.97 -6.24 -13.15
C CYS A 146 -6.66 -7.05 -13.11
N THR A 147 -6.68 -8.24 -13.69
CA THR A 147 -5.49 -9.07 -13.84
C THR A 147 -4.53 -8.50 -14.88
N GLY A 148 -3.23 -8.79 -14.75
CA GLY A 148 -2.23 -8.33 -15.69
C GLY A 148 -0.82 -8.74 -15.27
N GLY A 149 -0.18 -9.56 -16.09
CA GLY A 149 1.19 -10.02 -15.90
C GLY A 149 2.24 -9.02 -16.38
N ASP A 150 3.48 -9.48 -16.40
CA ASP A 150 4.60 -8.72 -16.93
C ASP A 150 4.56 -8.58 -18.47
N ASN A 151 5.49 -7.79 -19.00
CA ASN A 151 5.62 -7.53 -20.42
C ASN A 151 6.07 -8.75 -21.25
N VAL A 152 6.69 -9.76 -20.62
CA VAL A 152 7.24 -10.95 -21.30
C VAL A 152 6.14 -11.98 -21.52
N ASN A 153 5.41 -12.31 -20.47
CA ASN A 153 4.36 -13.33 -20.49
C ASN A 153 3.06 -12.82 -21.11
N LYS A 154 2.82 -11.50 -21.08
CA LYS A 154 1.66 -10.82 -21.66
C LYS A 154 0.29 -11.43 -21.29
N GLY A 155 0.21 -12.10 -20.14
CA GLY A 155 -1.01 -12.72 -19.67
C GLY A 155 -1.89 -11.75 -18.89
N GLY A 156 -3.19 -12.04 -18.79
CA GLY A 156 -4.15 -11.28 -18.00
C GLY A 156 -4.88 -10.22 -18.82
N CYS A 157 -5.80 -9.53 -18.17
CA CYS A 157 -6.58 -8.47 -18.80
C CYS A 157 -5.70 -7.33 -19.31
N LYS A 158 -4.81 -6.78 -18.46
CA LYS A 158 -3.92 -5.65 -18.78
C LYS A 158 -2.46 -5.96 -18.45
N PRO A 159 -1.72 -6.66 -19.31
CA PRO A 159 -0.30 -6.90 -19.10
C PRO A 159 0.51 -5.61 -19.11
N TYR A 160 1.62 -5.60 -18.38
CA TYR A 160 2.46 -4.40 -18.25
C TYR A 160 3.15 -4.04 -19.59
N PRO A 161 3.06 -2.79 -20.06
CA PRO A 161 3.41 -2.46 -21.44
C PRO A 161 4.90 -2.17 -21.65
N PHE A 162 5.65 -1.86 -20.60
CA PHE A 162 7.03 -1.39 -20.74
C PHE A 162 8.05 -2.51 -20.74
N THR A 163 9.00 -2.39 -21.67
CA THR A 163 10.23 -3.20 -21.71
C THR A 163 11.32 -2.53 -20.87
N LYS A 164 12.49 -3.17 -20.75
CA LYS A 164 13.65 -2.59 -20.08
C LYS A 164 14.23 -1.36 -20.78
N PHE A 165 14.05 -1.22 -22.09
CA PHE A 165 14.80 -0.26 -22.92
C PHE A 165 13.93 0.81 -23.61
N GLY A 166 12.59 0.70 -23.55
CA GLY A 166 11.67 1.60 -24.25
C GLY A 166 11.41 2.93 -23.53
N ASN A 167 11.01 3.95 -24.29
CA ASN A 167 10.50 5.20 -23.72
C ASN A 167 9.17 4.96 -23.02
N ALA A 168 8.98 5.57 -21.85
CA ALA A 168 7.80 5.37 -21.02
C ALA A 168 6.99 6.66 -20.87
N ALA A 169 6.20 6.98 -21.90
CA ALA A 169 5.11 7.91 -21.72
C ALA A 169 3.96 7.21 -20.98
N THR A 170 3.26 7.94 -20.11
CA THR A 170 2.09 7.43 -19.39
C THR A 170 1.00 7.06 -20.40
N PRO A 171 0.60 5.78 -20.52
CA PRO A 171 -0.41 5.39 -21.47
C PRO A 171 -1.78 5.84 -20.96
N LYS A 172 -2.67 6.20 -21.89
CA LYS A 172 -4.05 6.54 -21.53
C LYS A 172 -4.75 5.34 -20.91
N CYS A 173 -5.65 5.61 -19.97
CA CYS A 173 -6.59 4.59 -19.51
C CYS A 173 -7.38 4.05 -20.70
N ASP A 174 -7.43 2.74 -20.80
CA ASP A 174 -8.37 2.03 -21.65
C ASP A 174 -9.18 1.11 -20.75
N SER A 175 -10.50 1.05 -20.89
CA SER A 175 -11.36 0.18 -20.07
C SER A 175 -11.62 -1.17 -20.74
N SER A 176 -10.59 -1.72 -21.38
CA SER A 176 -10.64 -2.99 -22.09
C SER A 176 -9.49 -3.92 -21.72
N CYS A 177 -9.72 -5.23 -21.87
CA CYS A 177 -8.69 -6.25 -21.75
C CYS A 177 -8.05 -6.53 -23.11
N THR A 178 -6.89 -7.17 -23.11
CA THR A 178 -6.33 -7.77 -24.34
C THR A 178 -7.34 -8.71 -24.98
N ALA A 179 -7.37 -8.75 -26.33
CA ALA A 179 -8.33 -9.56 -27.07
C ALA A 179 -8.25 -11.07 -26.76
N SER A 180 -7.10 -11.54 -26.27
CA SER A 180 -6.87 -12.92 -25.86
C SER A 180 -7.43 -13.25 -24.47
N TRP A 181 -7.87 -12.27 -23.68
CA TRP A 181 -8.37 -12.49 -22.33
C TRP A 181 -9.87 -12.78 -22.34
N PRO A 182 -10.34 -13.88 -21.70
CA PRO A 182 -11.73 -14.34 -21.82
C PRO A 182 -12.74 -13.50 -21.02
N THR A 183 -12.27 -12.69 -20.08
CA THR A 183 -13.13 -11.90 -19.18
C THR A 183 -13.11 -10.42 -19.57
N TYR A 184 -14.27 -9.78 -19.53
CA TYR A 184 -14.37 -8.33 -19.72
C TYR A 184 -13.72 -7.54 -18.58
N TYR A 185 -13.17 -6.36 -18.92
CA TYR A 185 -12.42 -5.50 -17.99
C TYR A 185 -13.07 -5.31 -16.62
N PHE A 186 -14.35 -4.92 -16.59
CA PHE A 186 -15.05 -4.65 -15.33
C PHE A 186 -15.31 -5.92 -14.50
N ASN A 187 -15.48 -7.07 -15.16
CA ASN A 187 -15.72 -8.36 -14.51
C ASN A 187 -14.43 -9.02 -14.02
N ASP A 188 -13.28 -8.59 -14.53
CA ASP A 188 -11.97 -9.10 -14.14
C ASP A 188 -11.38 -8.34 -12.94
N LYS A 189 -12.04 -7.26 -12.49
CA LYS A 189 -11.58 -6.46 -11.36
C LYS A 189 -11.84 -7.14 -10.03
N LEU A 190 -10.82 -7.13 -9.17
CA LEU A 190 -10.93 -7.53 -7.78
C LEU A 190 -10.63 -6.35 -6.85
N ALA A 191 -11.56 -6.03 -5.95
CA ALA A 191 -11.43 -4.94 -5.01
C ALA A 191 -10.90 -5.37 -3.63
N VAL A 192 -10.23 -4.44 -2.96
CA VAL A 192 -9.79 -4.59 -1.58
C VAL A 192 -10.94 -4.22 -0.63
N GLY A 193 -11.32 -5.17 0.23
CA GLY A 193 -12.17 -4.93 1.40
C GLY A 193 -11.34 -4.75 2.67
N TYR A 194 -11.99 -4.27 3.73
CA TYR A 194 -11.41 -4.22 5.07
C TYR A 194 -12.42 -4.81 6.05
N VAL A 195 -11.94 -5.63 6.98
CA VAL A 195 -12.73 -6.16 8.10
C VAL A 195 -12.04 -5.75 9.40
N CYS A 196 -12.84 -5.26 10.35
CA CYS A 196 -12.38 -4.93 11.69
C CYS A 196 -12.68 -6.13 12.61
N ASP A 197 -11.67 -6.91 12.95
CA ASP A 197 -11.79 -8.04 13.88
C ASP A 197 -11.08 -7.68 15.19
N GLY A 198 -11.84 -7.49 16.27
CA GLY A 198 -11.27 -7.23 17.60
C GLY A 198 -10.40 -5.97 17.70
N GLY A 199 -10.73 -4.93 16.93
CA GLY A 199 -9.97 -3.66 16.89
C GLY A 199 -8.80 -3.64 15.92
N VAL A 200 -8.51 -4.75 15.22
CA VAL A 200 -7.48 -4.80 14.17
C VAL A 200 -8.12 -4.69 12.79
N VAL A 201 -7.76 -3.65 12.05
CA VAL A 201 -8.16 -3.49 10.65
C VAL A 201 -7.36 -4.46 9.80
N ARG A 202 -8.04 -5.46 9.23
CA ARG A 202 -7.45 -6.43 8.30
C ARG A 202 -7.91 -6.12 6.89
N MET A 203 -6.94 -6.03 5.99
CA MET A 203 -7.23 -5.98 4.57
C MET A 203 -7.69 -7.36 4.12
N GLN A 204 -8.88 -7.44 3.53
CA GLN A 204 -9.46 -8.68 3.06
C GLN A 204 -9.73 -8.57 1.57
N CYS A 205 -9.36 -9.60 0.81
CA CYS A 205 -9.74 -9.68 -0.59
C CYS A 205 -11.25 -9.98 -0.67
N VAL A 206 -11.99 -9.21 -1.46
CA VAL A 206 -13.41 -9.50 -1.75
C VAL A 206 -13.43 -10.58 -2.83
N LEU A 207 -13.14 -11.82 -2.41
CA LEU A 207 -13.08 -13.02 -3.25
C LEU A 207 -14.47 -13.65 -3.41
#